data_AF-A0A559RBI5-F1
#
_entry.id   AF-A0A559RBI5-F1
#
_cell.length_a   1.000
_cell.length_b   1.000
_cell.length_c   1.000
_cell.angle_alpha   90.00
_cell.angle_beta   90.00
_cell.angle_gamma   90.00
#
_symmetry.space_group_name_H-M   'P 1'
#
loop_
_entity.id
_entity.type
_entity.pdbx_description
1 polymer ?
#
loop_
_entity_poly.entity_id
_entity_poly.type
_entity_poly.pdbx_seq_one_letter_code
_entity_poly.pdbx_strand_id
1 'polypeptide(L)' 'MKTTINFRVTYDVKEQLEFLATEEGDTISNVVRDIIILYLRERGLIEPQTVRVIEVDLSQVDFTVINNKTNNYE' A
#
# COMPACT_ATOMS: atom_id res chain seq x y z
N MET A 1 9.63 18.22 -1.25
CA MET A 1 9.29 19.00 -2.45
C MET A 1 8.52 18.08 -3.40
N LYS A 2 7.39 18.51 -3.97
CA LYS A 2 6.66 17.71 -4.97
C LYS A 2 7.03 18.20 -6.37
N THR A 3 7.33 17.27 -7.27
CA THR A 3 7.59 17.55 -8.69
C THR A 3 6.46 16.94 -9.52
N THR A 4 5.94 17.70 -10.48
CA THR A 4 4.92 17.23 -11.42
C THR A 4 5.58 16.72 -12.69
N ILE A 5 5.15 15.54 -13.15
CA ILE A 5 5.61 14.93 -14.40
C ILE A 5 4.39 14.71 -15.29
N ASN A 6 4.44 15.21 -16.52
CA ASN A 6 3.43 14.98 -17.54
C ASN A 6 3.97 13.97 -18.55
N PHE A 7 3.21 12.93 -18.85
CA PHE A 7 3.56 11.93 -19.85
C PHE A 7 2.35 11.66 -20.75
N ARG A 8 2.62 11.23 -21.97
CA ARG A 8 1.58 10.84 -22.94
C ARG A 8 1.54 9.33 -23.01
N VAL A 9 0.33 8.79 -22.99
CA VAL A 9 0.05 7.37 -23.17
C VAL A 9 -0.94 7.18 -24.30
N THR A 10 -0.98 5.98 -24.85
CA THR A 10 -2.05 5.56 -25.76
C THR A 10 -3.38 5.44 -25.00
N TYR A 11 -4.49 5.47 -25.73
CA TYR A 11 -5.83 5.50 -25.14
C TYR A 11 -6.13 4.23 -24.32
N ASP A 12 -5.76 3.07 -24.84
CA ASP A 12 -5.89 1.76 -24.19
C ASP A 12 -5.16 1.71 -22.83
N VAL A 13 -3.94 2.26 -22.78
CA VAL A 13 -3.16 2.33 -21.52
C VAL A 13 -3.84 3.27 -20.52
N LYS A 14 -4.45 4.37 -20.98
CA LYS A 14 -5.22 5.27 -20.11
C LYS A 14 -6.42 4.56 -19.48
N GLU A 15 -7.16 3.80 -20.28
CA GLU A 15 -8.32 3.04 -19.81
C GLU A 15 -7.95 1.97 -18.78
N GLN A 16 -6.84 1.25 -19.00
CA GLN A 16 -6.32 0.27 -18.05
C GLN A 16 -5.92 0.92 -16.71
N LEU A 17 -5.27 2.09 -16.75
CA LEU A 17 -4.91 2.82 -15.55
C LEU A 17 -6.13 3.35 -14.79
N GLU A 18 -7.17 3.80 -15.51
CA GLU A 18 -8.46 4.21 -14.92
C GLU A 18 -9.18 3.05 -14.24
N PHE A 19 -9.18 1.88 -14.88
CA PHE A 19 -9.73 0.65 -14.31
C PHE A 19 -8.99 0.25 -13.03
N LEU A 20 -7.65 0.17 -13.06
CA LEU A 20 -6.84 -0.20 -11.89
C LEU A 20 -7.03 0.78 -10.72
N ALA A 21 -7.03 2.09 -11.01
CA ALA A 21 -7.27 3.11 -9.98
C ALA A 21 -8.65 2.94 -9.32
N THR A 22 -9.66 2.54 -10.10
CA THR A 22 -11.00 2.27 -9.57
C THR A 22 -11.03 1.04 -8.67
N GLU A 23 -10.43 -0.07 -9.11
CA GLU A 23 -10.39 -1.33 -8.35
C GLU A 23 -9.62 -1.20 -7.03
N GLU A 24 -8.54 -0.42 -7.03
CA GLU A 24 -7.73 -0.17 -5.82
C GLU A 24 -8.30 0.94 -4.93
N GLY A 25 -9.33 1.67 -5.38
CA GLY A 25 -9.88 2.82 -4.68
C GLY A 25 -8.88 3.98 -4.54
N ASP A 26 -7.98 4.14 -5.52
CA ASP A 26 -6.91 5.14 -5.53
C ASP A 26 -6.96 6.04 -6.78
N THR A 27 -5.99 6.93 -6.93
CA THR A 27 -5.83 7.84 -8.06
C THR A 27 -4.87 7.26 -9.09
N ILE A 28 -5.10 7.56 -10.37
CA ILE A 28 -4.19 7.19 -11.48
C ILE A 28 -2.74 7.62 -11.18
N SER A 29 -2.56 8.78 -10.55
CA SER A 29 -1.22 9.28 -10.21
C SER A 29 -0.48 8.41 -9.19
N ASN A 30 -1.19 7.81 -8.24
CA ASN A 30 -0.59 6.89 -7.27
C ASN A 30 -0.34 5.52 -7.89
N VAL A 31 -1.30 4.97 -8.63
CA VAL A 31 -1.11 3.72 -9.40
C VAL A 31 0.13 3.80 -10.29
N VAL A 32 0.26 4.88 -11.07
CA VAL A 32 1.43 5.08 -11.93
C VAL A 32 2.72 5.21 -11.12
N ARG A 33 2.68 5.89 -9.97
CA ARG A 33 3.84 5.99 -9.08
C ARG A 33 4.27 4.60 -8.60
N ASP A 34 3.33 3.76 -8.20
CA ASP A 34 3.63 2.45 -7.64
C ASP A 34 4.15 1.50 -8.71
N ILE A 35 3.61 1.55 -9.92
CA ILE A 35 4.16 0.84 -11.09
C ILE A 35 5.62 1.25 -11.33
N ILE A 36 5.92 2.56 -11.31
CA ILE A 36 7.30 3.06 -11.50
C ILE A 36 8.21 2.59 -10.36
N ILE A 37 7.75 2.67 -9.10
CA ILE A 37 8.53 2.23 -7.94
C ILE A 37 8.84 0.74 -8.04
N LEU A 38 7.84 -0.08 -8.37
CA LEU A 38 8.00 -1.52 -8.53
C LEU A 38 9.03 -1.82 -9.62
N TYR A 39 8.87 -1.20 -10.80
CA TYR A 39 9.80 -1.36 -11.92
C TYR A 39 11.24 -0.98 -11.55
N LEU A 40 11.44 0.16 -10.89
CA LEU A 40 12.77 0.61 -10.48
C LEU A 40 13.40 -0.33 -9.44
N ARG A 41 12.58 -0.87 -8.51
CA ARG A 41 13.03 -1.81 -7.49
C ARG A 41 13.43 -3.16 -8.08
N GLU A 42 12.61 -3.71 -8.99
CA GLU A 42 12.92 -4.97 -9.69
C GLU A 42 14.22 -4.88 -10.50
N ARG A 43 14.58 -3.68 -10.94
CA ARG A 43 15.84 -3.40 -11.64
C ARG A 43 17.00 -3.04 -10.71
N GLY A 44 16.79 -3.01 -9.39
CA GLY A 44 17.82 -2.63 -8.41
C GLY A 44 18.26 -1.17 -8.50
N LEU A 45 17.45 -0.29 -9.09
CA LEU A 45 17.76 1.15 -9.24
C LEU A 45 17.39 1.96 -8.01
N ILE A 46 16.52 1.41 -7.16
CA ILE A 46 16.17 1.97 -5.85
C ILE A 46 16.17 0.85 -4.81
N GLU A 47 16.53 1.18 -3.58
CA GLU A 47 16.51 0.22 -2.47
C GLU A 47 15.06 -0.22 -2.15
N PRO A 48 14.85 -1.47 -1.70
CA PRO A 48 13.59 -1.87 -1.09
C PRO A 48 13.29 -0.91 0.06
N GLN A 49 12.09 -0.33 0.11
CA GLN A 49 11.70 0.43 1.30
C GLN A 49 11.78 -0.54 2.47
N THR A 50 12.62 -0.22 3.45
CA THR A 50 12.70 -0.97 4.70
C THR A 50 11.34 -0.84 5.36
N VAL A 51 10.50 -1.87 5.23
CA VAL A 51 9.36 -2.04 6.12
C VAL A 51 9.97 -2.07 7.51
N ARG A 52 9.72 -1.03 8.32
CA ARG A 52 10.07 -1.08 9.73
C ARG A 52 9.31 -2.26 10.32
N VAL A 53 9.99 -3.39 10.46
CA VAL A 53 9.50 -4.49 11.27
C VAL A 53 9.51 -3.95 12.69
N ILE A 54 8.33 -3.59 13.20
CA ILE A 54 8.15 -3.32 14.61
C ILE A 54 8.13 -4.69 15.27
N GLU A 55 9.25 -5.08 15.88
CA GLU A 55 9.29 -6.24 16.75
C GLU A 55 8.48 -5.89 17.99
N VAL A 56 7.27 -6.45 18.08
CA VAL A 56 6.40 -6.30 19.24
C VAL A 56 6.70 -7.45 20.19
N ASP A 57 7.29 -7.14 21.34
CA ASP A 57 7.43 -8.11 22.42
C ASP A 57 6.05 -8.40 23.04
N LEU A 58 5.51 -9.57 22.71
CA LEU A 58 4.20 -10.02 23.20
C LEU A 58 4.26 -10.56 24.63
N SER A 59 5.45 -10.68 25.26
CA SER A 59 5.57 -11.14 26.66
C SER A 59 4.93 -10.17 27.65
N GLN A 60 4.80 -8.89 27.28
CA GLN A 60 4.20 -7.84 28.09
C GLN A 60 2.71 -7.62 27.75
N VAL A 61 2.16 -8.34 26.78
CA VAL A 61 0.75 -8.22 26.39
C VAL A 61 -0.08 -9.14 27.26
N ASP A 62 -0.87 -8.54 28.16
CA ASP A 62 -1.85 -9.28 28.95
C ASP A 62 -3.10 -9.60 28.12
N PHE A 63 -3.11 -10.78 27.51
CA PHE A 63 -4.24 -11.28 26.72
C PHE A 63 -5.48 -11.64 27.56
N THR A 64 -5.38 -11.65 28.90
CA THR A 64 -6.52 -12.05 29.76
C THR A 64 -7.62 -10.98 29.81
N VAL A 65 -7.30 -9.72 29.51
CA VAL A 65 -8.28 -8.62 29.47
C VAL A 65 -9.27 -8.78 28.31
N ILE A 66 -8.91 -9.50 27.25
CA ILE A 66 -9.73 -9.65 26.04
C ILE A 66 -10.92 -10.61 26.28
N ASN A 67 -10.80 -11.55 27.22
CA ASN A 67 -11.84 -12.56 27.49
C ASN A 67 -12.98 -12.07 28.40
N ASN A 68 -12.89 -10.88 29.00
CA ASN A 68 -13.90 -10.39 29.95
C ASN A 68 -15.02 -9.54 29.32
N LYS A 69 -15.13 -9.51 27.98
CA LYS A 69 -16.25 -8.83 27.27
C LYS A 69 -17.13 -9.75 26.43
N THR A 70 -17.07 -11.07 26.63
CA THR A 70 -18.14 -11.96 26.16
C THR A 70 -19.28 -11.89 27.19
N ASN A 71 -19.98 -10.75 27.20
CA ASN A 71 -21.17 -10.56 28.00
C ASN A 71 -22.21 -11.61 27.58
N ASN A 72 -22.70 -12.33 28.59
CA ASN A 72 -23.88 -13.17 28.55
C ASN A 72 -25.05 -12.44 27.87
N TYR A 73 -25.57 -13.04 26.80
CA TYR A 73 -26.94 -12.82 26.35
C TYR A 73 -27.68 -14.16 26.54
N GLU A 74 -28.32 -14.32 27.69
CA GLU A 74 -29.55 -15.10 27.84
C GLU A 74 -30.68 -14.13 28.22
#